data_AF-A0A920T7D6-F1
#
_entry.id   AF-A0A920T7D6-F1
#
_cell.length_a   1.000
_cell.length_b   1.000
_cell.length_c   1.000
_cell.angle_alpha   90.00
_cell.angle_beta   90.00
_cell.angle_gamma   90.00
#
_symmetry.space_group_name_H-M   'P 1'
#
loop_
_entity.id
_entity.type
_entity.pdbx_description
1 polymer ?
#
loop_
_entity_poly.entity_id
_entity_poly.type
_entity_poly.pdbx_seq_one_letter_code
_entity_poly.pdbx_strand_id
1 'polypeptide(L)'
;MTLFKIGFLTITLIDIVDLLLVSWLFYKVYIYFKGTRAGQMLAGLVLLMLASFLFNAFGFSASSWLVNQFQTVWVVAFVILFQPGNFEGF
;
A
#
# COMPACT_ATOMS: atom_id res chain seq x y z
N MET A 1 -7.94 13.85 30.98
CA MET A 1 -9.36 14.03 30.60
C MET A 1 -9.76 12.85 29.72
N THR A 2 -10.37 11.82 30.30
CA THR A 2 -10.83 10.61 29.59
C THR A 2 -12.21 10.86 28.98
N LEU A 3 -12.43 10.50 27.70
CA LEU A 3 -13.67 10.81 26.98
C LEU A 3 -14.68 9.66 26.99
N PHE A 4 -14.23 8.43 26.73
CA PHE A 4 -15.10 7.26 26.64
C PHE A 4 -14.31 5.99 26.99
N LYS A 5 -14.94 5.04 27.68
CA LYS A 5 -14.36 3.72 27.98
C LYS A 5 -15.19 2.64 27.28
N ILE A 6 -14.56 1.82 26.43
CA ILE A 6 -15.16 0.63 25.82
C ILE A 6 -14.37 -0.58 26.31
N GLY A 7 -14.90 -1.28 27.31
CA GLY A 7 -14.22 -2.40 27.97
C GLY A 7 -12.89 -1.97 28.61
N PHE A 8 -11.77 -2.40 28.03
CA PHE A 8 -10.40 -2.07 28.46
C PHE A 8 -9.81 -0.84 27.74
N LEU A 9 -10.43 -0.38 26.64
CA LEU A 9 -9.93 0.77 25.89
C LEU A 9 -10.49 2.07 26.47
N THR A 10 -9.58 2.91 26.97
CA THR A 10 -9.91 4.27 27.43
C THR A 10 -9.53 5.24 26.33
N ILE A 11 -10.51 5.78 25.64
CA ILE A 11 -10.31 6.81 24.63
C ILE A 11 -10.15 8.14 25.34
N THR A 12 -8.98 8.75 25.16
CA THR A 12 -8.68 10.10 25.66
C THR A 12 -8.81 11.12 24.54
N LEU A 13 -8.96 12.40 24.91
CA LEU A 13 -8.93 13.51 23.96
C LEU A 13 -7.63 13.54 23.13
N ILE A 14 -6.53 13.09 23.72
CA ILE A 14 -5.22 13.03 23.07
C ILE A 14 -5.24 11.99 21.95
N ASP A 15 -5.86 10.82 22.17
CA ASP A 15 -5.97 9.77 21.15
C ASP A 15 -6.78 10.23 19.94
N ILE A 16 -7.83 11.05 20.15
CA ILE A 16 -8.63 11.63 19.05
C ILE A 16 -7.79 12.63 18.25
N VAL A 17 -7.08 13.53 18.93
CA VAL A 17 -6.22 14.52 18.27
C VAL A 17 -5.10 13.82 17.51
N ASP A 18 -4.48 12.80 18.08
CA ASP A 18 -3.43 12.01 17.44
C ASP A 18 -3.97 11.27 16.20
N LEU A 19 -5.10 10.58 16.31
CA LEU A 19 -5.73 9.89 15.18
C LEU A 19 -6.07 10.86 14.04
N LEU A 20 -6.59 12.06 14.36
CA LEU A 20 -6.87 13.10 13.36
C LEU A 20 -5.59 13.60 12.69
N LEU A 21 -4.52 13.80 13.46
CA LEU A 21 -3.23 14.27 12.95
C LEU A 21 -2.59 13.21 12.04
N VAL A 22 -2.56 11.95 12.48
CA VAL A 22 -2.09 10.81 11.68
C VAL A 22 -2.92 10.65 10.42
N SER A 23 -4.25 10.70 10.51
CA SER A 23 -5.15 10.62 9.35
C SER A 23 -4.89 11.74 8.34
N TRP A 24 -4.72 12.98 8.80
CA TRP A 24 -4.39 14.12 7.95
C TRP A 24 -3.03 13.97 7.27
N LEU A 25 -2.03 13.45 7.98
CA LEU A 25 -0.70 13.18 7.45
C LEU A 25 -0.74 12.10 6.35
N PHE A 26 -1.42 10.98 6.59
CA PHE A 26 -1.63 9.94 5.57
C PHE A 26 -2.38 10.48 4.35
N TYR A 27 -3.40 11.31 4.55
CA TYR A 27 -4.14 11.94 3.46
C TYR A 27 -3.25 12.85 2.60
N LYS A 28 -2.38 13.64 3.23
CA LYS A 28 -1.39 14.46 2.53
C LYS A 28 -0.44 13.61 1.71
N VAL A 29 0.14 12.57 2.30
CA VAL A 29 1.01 11.62 1.61
C VAL A 29 0.29 11.00 0.40
N TYR A 30 -0.94 10.53 0.59
CA TYR A 30 -1.75 9.99 -0.49
C TYR A 30 -1.91 10.97 -1.66
N ILE A 31 -2.23 12.24 -1.38
CA ILE A 31 -2.33 13.28 -2.42
C ILE A 31 -1.00 13.51 -3.15
N TYR A 32 0.14 13.48 -2.43
CA TYR A 32 1.46 13.65 -3.05
C TYR A 32 1.82 12.52 -4.01
N PHE A 33 1.49 11.27 -3.65
CA PHE A 33 1.73 10.13 -4.53
C PHE A 33 0.68 10.04 -5.65
N LYS A 34 -0.55 10.49 -5.41
CA LYS A 34 -1.64 10.47 -6.39
C LYS A 34 -1.27 11.31 -7.62
N GLY A 35 -1.37 10.68 -8.79
CA GLY A 35 -1.08 11.32 -10.08
C GLY A 35 0.39 11.23 -10.51
N THR A 36 1.27 10.70 -9.66
CA THR A 36 2.64 10.36 -10.08
C THR A 36 2.67 8.96 -10.67
N ARG A 37 3.55 8.73 -11.67
CA ARG A 37 3.80 7.38 -12.22
C ARG A 37 4.25 6.42 -11.12
N ALA A 38 5.10 6.88 -10.20
CA ALA A 38 5.55 6.12 -9.04
C ALA A 38 4.40 5.71 -8.10
N GLY A 39 3.50 6.64 -7.78
CA GLY A 39 2.35 6.36 -6.93
C GLY A 39 1.37 5.37 -7.57
N GLN A 40 1.14 5.44 -8.88
CA GLN A 40 0.34 4.44 -9.61
C GLN A 40 0.97 3.05 -9.52
N MET A 41 2.30 2.97 -9.70
CA MET A 41 3.02 1.69 -9.61
C MET A 41 2.99 1.10 -8.20
N LEU A 42 3.18 1.93 -7.16
CA LEU A 42 3.08 1.52 -5.76
C LEU A 42 1.65 1.08 -5.40
N ALA A 43 0.63 1.80 -5.85
CA ALA A 43 -0.76 1.42 -5.62
C ALA A 43 -1.11 0.06 -6.24
N GLY A 44 -0.61 -0.22 -7.45
CA GLY A 44 -0.76 -1.53 -8.09
C GLY A 44 -0.06 -2.65 -7.32
N LEU A 45 1.14 -2.41 -6.77
CA LEU A 45 1.85 -3.37 -5.93
C LEU A 45 1.04 -3.71 -4.67
N VAL A 46 0.54 -2.69 -3.95
CA VAL A 46 -0.27 -2.87 -2.75
C VAL A 46 -1.55 -3.65 -3.07
N LEU A 47 -2.21 -3.32 -4.18
CA LEU A 47 -3.41 -4.03 -4.64
C LEU A 47 -3.11 -5.51 -4.90
N LEU A 48 -2.01 -5.82 -5.60
CA LEU A 48 -1.59 -7.20 -5.86
C LEU A 48 -1.25 -7.95 -4.56
N MET A 49 -0.60 -7.31 -3.58
CA MET A 49 -0.32 -7.91 -2.28
C MET A 49 -1.59 -8.27 -1.53
N LEU A 50 -2.56 -7.35 -1.47
CA LEU A 50 -3.86 -7.60 -0.85
C LEU A 50 -4.62 -8.72 -1.56
N ALA A 51 -4.62 -8.74 -2.90
CA ALA A 51 -5.25 -9.80 -3.68
C ALA A 51 -4.60 -11.18 -3.41
N SER A 52 -3.26 -11.24 -3.36
CA SER A 52 -2.55 -12.48 -3.03
C SER A 52 -2.89 -12.95 -1.62
N PHE A 53 -2.91 -12.05 -0.64
CA PHE A 53 -3.30 -12.39 0.73
C PHE A 53 -4.72 -12.96 0.79
N LEU A 54 -5.68 -12.34 0.10
CA LEU A 54 -7.05 -12.84 0.02
C LEU A 54 -7.11 -14.23 -0.63
N PHE A 55 -6.51 -14.42 -1.80
CA PHE A 55 -6.55 -15.72 -2.48
C PHE A 55 -5.85 -16.84 -1.72
N ASN A 56 -4.75 -16.54 -1.03
CA ASN A 56 -4.09 -17.50 -0.15
C ASN A 56 -4.96 -17.82 1.08
N ALA A 57 -5.62 -16.82 1.68
CA ALA A 57 -6.52 -17.02 2.80
C ALA A 57 -7.76 -17.87 2.44
N PHE A 58 -8.31 -17.69 1.23
CA PHE A 58 -9.42 -18.49 0.71
C PHE A 58 -8.98 -19.86 0.14
N GLY A 59 -7.68 -20.15 0.06
CA GLY A 59 -7.16 -21.43 -0.43
C GLY A 59 -7.22 -21.61 -1.95
N PHE A 60 -7.29 -20.53 -2.73
CA PHE A 60 -7.33 -20.61 -4.20
C PHE A 60 -5.93 -20.77 -4.78
N SER A 61 -5.49 -22.03 -4.98
CA SER A 61 -4.15 -22.35 -5.48
C SER A 61 -3.84 -21.81 -6.88
N ALA A 62 -4.80 -21.84 -7.81
CA ALA A 62 -4.59 -21.33 -9.17
C ALA A 62 -4.52 -19.80 -9.22
N SER A 63 -5.43 -19.11 -8.52
CA SER A 63 -5.47 -17.65 -8.47
C SER A 63 -4.29 -17.06 -7.69
N SER A 64 -3.89 -17.68 -6.58
CA SER A 64 -2.69 -17.27 -5.83
C SER A 64 -1.42 -17.43 -6.67
N TRP A 65 -1.26 -18.55 -7.38
CA TRP A 65 -0.15 -18.75 -8.30
C TRP A 65 -0.11 -17.67 -9.39
N LEU A 66 -1.26 -17.35 -10.00
CA LEU A 66 -1.36 -16.32 -11.03
C LEU A 66 -0.97 -14.95 -10.47
N VAL A 67 -1.53 -14.54 -9.33
CA VAL A 67 -1.20 -13.24 -8.72
C VAL A 67 0.27 -13.16 -8.33
N ASN A 68 0.87 -14.23 -7.80
CA ASN A 68 2.30 -14.25 -7.48
C ASN A 68 3.17 -14.08 -8.73
N GLN A 69 2.76 -14.63 -9.88
CA GLN A 69 3.45 -14.41 -11.15
C GLN A 69 3.33 -12.95 -11.62
N PHE A 70 2.13 -12.37 -11.52
CA PHE A 70 1.91 -10.95 -11.82
C PHE A 70 2.73 -10.03 -10.92
N GLN A 71 2.81 -10.33 -9.61
CA GLN A 71 3.66 -9.59 -8.67
C GLN A 71 5.13 -9.60 -9.11
N THR A 72 5.64 -10.75 -9.54
CA THR A 72 7.03 -10.88 -10.01
C THR A 72 7.30 -9.99 -11.22
N VAL A 73 6.43 -10.05 -12.24
CA VAL A 73 6.55 -9.19 -13.43
C VAL A 73 6.41 -7.72 -13.06
N TRP A 74 5.52 -7.38 -12.14
CA TRP A 74 5.31 -6.01 -11.67
C TRP A 74 6.54 -5.42 -11.00
N VAL A 75 7.20 -6.18 -10.11
CA VAL A 75 8.44 -5.76 -9.45
C VAL A 75 9.56 -5.56 -10.48
N VAL A 76 9.70 -6.47 -11.44
CA VAL A 76 10.70 -6.32 -12.52
C VAL A 76 10.40 -5.06 -13.36
N ALA A 77 9.15 -4.84 -13.75
CA ALA A 77 8.75 -3.64 -14.49
C ALA A 77 8.99 -2.36 -13.69
N PHE A 78 8.76 -2.39 -12.37
CA PHE A 78 9.09 -1.29 -11.47
C PHE A 78 10.59 -0.99 -11.52
N VAL A 79 11.45 -1.99 -11.30
CA VAL A 79 12.91 -1.80 -11.33
C VAL A 79 13.35 -1.21 -12.67
N ILE A 80 12.90 -1.75 -13.80
CA ILE A 80 13.26 -1.26 -15.14
C ILE A 80 12.84 0.20 -15.34
N LEU A 81 11.64 0.58 -14.89
CA LEU A 81 11.11 1.93 -15.08
C LEU A 81 11.82 2.97 -14.20
N PHE A 82 12.30 2.55 -13.03
CA PHE A 82 13.10 3.39 -12.12
C PHE A 82 14.61 3.30 -12.35
N GLN A 83 15.06 2.40 -13.22
CA GLN A 83 16.45 2.31 -13.60
C GLN A 83 16.80 3.52 -14.50
N PRO A 84 17.92 4.22 -14.23
CA PRO A 84 18.36 5.29 -15.11
C PRO A 84 18.69 4.70 -16.49
N GLY A 85 18.08 5.28 -17.52
CA GLY A 85 18.24 4.85 -18.91
C GLY A 85 19.60 5.26 -19.46
N ASN A 86 20.65 4.54 -19.07
CA ASN A 86 21.99 4.68 -19.63
C ASN A 86 22.17 3.63 -20.73
N PHE A 87 21.36 3.71 -21.78
CA PHE A 87 21.54 2.92 -22.99
C PHE A 87 22.25 3.78 -24.05
N GLU A 88 23.48 4.18 -23.75
CA GLU A 88 24.41 4.66 -24.79
C GLU A 88 24.88 3.42 -25.57
N GLY A 89 24.26 3.11 -26.71
CA GLY A 89 24.66 1.91 -27.46
C GLY A 89 23.79 1.42 -28.62
N PHE A 90 22.82 2.21 -29.10
CA PHE A 90 22.24 2.05 -30.44
C PHE A 90 22.12 3.42 -31.11
#